data_AF-A0A8S3CP91-F1
#
_entry.id   AF-A0A8S3CP91-F1
#
_cell.length_a   1.000
_cell.length_b   1.000
_cell.length_c   1.000
_cell.angle_alpha   90.00
_cell.angle_beta   90.00
_cell.angle_gamma   90.00
#
_symmetry.space_group_name_H-M   'P 1'
#
loop_
_entity.id
_entity.type
_entity.pdbx_description
1 polymer ?
#
loop_
_entity_poly.entity_id
_entity_poly.type
_entity_poly.pdbx_seq_one_letter_code
_entity_poly.pdbx_strand_id
1 'polypeptide(L)' 'MANIASGIKPLTLLEVKDLAEKEKKCVIVINNRVYDVTKFIDEHPGGEEVLK' A
#
# COMPACT_ATOMS: atom_id res chain seq x y z
N MET A 1 -3.51 25.56 5.42
CA MET A 1 -3.74 24.23 6.04
C MET A 1 -3.54 23.20 4.93
N ALA A 2 -2.58 22.28 4.89
CA ALA A 2 -1.46 21.92 5.74
C ALA A 2 -0.24 21.69 4.82
N ASN A 3 0.93 22.14 5.27
CA ASN A 3 2.20 21.91 4.62
C ASN A 3 2.60 20.45 4.89
N ILE A 4 2.30 19.54 3.97
CA ILE A 4 2.75 18.14 4.04
C ILE A 4 4.14 18.07 3.44
N ALA A 5 5.09 17.54 4.23
CA ALA A 5 6.47 17.31 3.86
C ALA A 5 6.58 16.68 2.46
N SER A 6 7.66 17.03 1.76
CA SER A 6 8.07 16.73 0.37
C SER A 6 8.07 15.24 -0.08
N GLY A 7 7.19 14.38 0.45
CA GLY A 7 7.13 12.96 0.10
C GLY A 7 5.81 12.25 0.36
N ILE A 8 4.73 12.94 0.77
CA ILE A 8 3.43 12.29 1.01
C ILE A 8 2.48 12.64 -0.13
N LYS A 9 2.34 11.74 -1.11
CA LYS A 9 1.37 11.87 -2.20
C LYS A 9 -0.03 11.55 -1.67
N PRO A 10 -1.01 12.48 -1.76
CA PRO A 10 -2.39 12.17 -1.43
C PRO A 10 -2.91 11.15 -2.44
N LEU A 11 -3.37 10.00 -1.94
CA LEU A 11 -3.96 8.92 -2.73
C LEU A 11 -5.45 8.83 -2.42
N THR A 12 -6.27 8.72 -3.46
CA THR A 12 -7.70 8.45 -3.31
C THR A 12 -7.94 6.95 -3.12
N LEU A 13 -9.09 6.58 -2.53
CA LEU A 13 -9.45 5.16 -2.37
C LEU A 13 -9.58 4.42 -3.71
N LEU A 14 -9.95 5.13 -4.79
CA LEU A 14 -9.94 4.55 -6.14
C LEU A 14 -8.52 4.23 -6.60
N GLU A 15 -7.59 5.16 -6.42
CA GLU A 15 -6.19 4.92 -6.80
C GLU A 15 -5.56 3.79 -5.98
N VAL A 16 -5.88 3.67 -4.69
CA VAL A 16 -5.44 2.52 -3.86
C VAL A 16 -5.99 1.21 -4.40
N LYS A 17 -7.24 1.19 -4.84
CA LYS A 17 -7.87 0.00 -5.45
C LYS A 17 -7.22 -0.35 -6.80
N ASP A 18 -6.99 0.64 -7.65
CA ASP A 18 -6.32 0.45 -8.94
C ASP A 18 -4.90 -0.09 -8.75
N LEU A 19 -4.16 0.38 -7.74
CA LEU A 19 -2.83 -0.15 -7.41
C LEU A 19 -2.89 -1.64 -7.02
N ALA A 20 -3.89 -2.04 -6.23
CA ALA A 20 -4.07 -3.43 -5.84
C ALA A 20 -4.48 -4.34 -7.02
N GLU A 21 -5.46 -3.90 -7.81
CA GLU A 21 -6.05 -4.72 -8.88
C GLU A 21 -5.24 -4.72 -10.18
N LYS A 22 -4.75 -3.55 -10.62
CA LYS A 22 -4.07 -3.41 -11.93
C LYS A 22 -2.57 -3.64 -11.85
N GLU A 23 -1.91 -3.13 -10.81
CA GLU A 23 -0.46 -3.24 -10.66
C GLU A 23 -0.03 -4.47 -9.85
N LYS A 24 -0.99 -5.29 -9.39
CA LYS A 24 -0.77 -6.44 -8.49
C LYS A 24 0.11 -6.07 -7.28
N LYS A 25 -0.02 -4.84 -6.80
CA LYS A 25 0.71 -4.36 -5.62
C LYS A 25 -0.06 -4.74 -4.36
N CYS A 26 0.64 -5.19 -3.34
CA CYS A 26 0.04 -5.33 -2.03
C CYS A 26 0.19 -4.02 -1.28
N VAL A 27 -0.96 -3.39 -1.00
CA VAL A 27 -1.04 -2.12 -0.30
C VAL A 27 -1.87 -2.30 0.98
N ILE A 28 -1.40 -1.75 2.08
CA ILE A 28 -2.08 -1.80 3.37
C ILE A 28 -2.41 -0.38 3.82
N VAL A 29 -3.64 -0.16 4.26
CA VAL A 29 -4.08 1.13 4.80
C VAL A 29 -4.12 1.05 6.32
N ILE A 30 -3.28 1.84 7.00
CA ILE A 30 -3.24 1.94 8.47
C ILE A 30 -3.30 3.41 8.84
N ASN A 31 -4.25 3.80 9.71
CA ASN A 31 -4.42 5.18 10.18
C ASN A 31 -4.48 6.22 9.04
N ASN A 32 -5.28 5.96 8.00
CA ASN A 32 -5.44 6.81 6.82
C ASN A 32 -4.13 7.05 6.02
N ARG A 33 -3.12 6.19 6.21
CA ARG A 33 -1.90 6.18 5.41
C ARG A 33 -1.83 4.89 4.61
N VAL A 34 -1.41 5.02 3.36
CA VAL A 34 -1.26 3.91 2.43
C VAL A 34 0.21 3.48 2.42
N TYR A 35 0.45 2.20 2.67
CA TYR A 35 1.78 1.60 2.66
C TYR A 35 1.84 0.58 1.53
N ASP A 36 2.87 0.69 0.69
CA ASP A 36 3.20 -0.33 -0.31
C ASP A 36 4.12 -1.37 0.33
N VAL A 37 3.58 -2.57 0.52
CA VAL A 37 4.30 -3.72 1.09
C VAL A 37 4.57 -4.79 0.03
N THR A 38 4.41 -4.46 -1.26
CA THR A 38 4.60 -5.41 -2.37
C THR A 38 5.95 -6.12 -2.31
N LYS A 39 7.02 -5.37 -1.97
CA LYS A 39 8.39 -5.92 -1.86
C LYS A 39 8.64 -6.72 -0.58
N PHE A 40 7.75 -6.61 0.41
CA PHE A 40 7.87 -7.28 1.70
C PHE A 40 7.11 -8.62 1.74
N ILE A 41 6.29 -8.92 0.73
CA ILE A 41 5.58 -10.21 0.64
C ILE A 41 6.58 -11.36 0.43
N ASP A 42 7.57 -11.18 -0.42
CA ASP A 42 8.55 -12.23 -0.75
C ASP A 42 9.47 -12.59 0.44
N GLU A 43 9.65 -11.68 1.40
CA GLU A 43 10.47 -11.89 2.60
C GLU A 43 9.66 -12.34 3.83
N HIS A 44 8.34 -12.52 3.71
CA HIS A 44 7.51 -12.84 4.87
C HIS A 44 7.80 -14.29 5.33
N PRO A 45 8.34 -14.52 6.56
CA PRO A 45 8.78 -15.83 7.02
C PRO A 45 7.65 -16.87 7.20
N GLY A 46 6.39 -16.50 6.91
CA GLY A 46 5.21 -17.37 6.89
C GLY A 46 4.62 -17.65 5.50
N GLY A 47 5.22 -17.14 4.41
CA GLY A 47 4.75 -17.35 3.04
C GLY A 47 3.52 -16.50 2.61
N GLU A 48 3.23 -16.51 1.31
CA GLU A 48 2.14 -15.75 0.65
C GLU A 48 0.72 -16.15 1.13
N GLU A 49 0.57 -17.29 1.80
CA GLU A 49 -0.73 -17.87 2.17
C GLU A 49 -1.41 -17.17 3.36
N VAL A 50 -0.71 -16.32 4.11
CA VAL A 50 -1.29 -15.62 5.27
C VAL A 50 -2.03 -14.32 4.87
N LEU A 51 -1.80 -13.82 3.66
CA LEU A 51 -2.32 -12.52 3.18
C LEU A 51 -3.36 -12.64 2.04
N LYS A 52 -3.72 -13.85 1.59
CA LYS A 52 -4.80 -14.08 0.62
C LYS A 52 -6.18 -14.16 1.26
#